data_AF-A0A3M4S8P0-F1
#
_entry.id   AF-A0A3M4S8P0-F1
#
_cell.length_a   1.000
_cell.length_b   1.000
_cell.length_c   1.000
_cell.angle_alpha   90.00
_cell.angle_beta   90.00
_cell.angle_gamma   90.00
#
_symmetry.space_group_name_H-M   'P 1'
#
loop_
_entity.id
_entity.type
_entity.pdbx_description
1 polymer ?
#
loop_
_entity_poly.entity_id
_entity_poly.type
_entity_poly.pdbx_seq_one_letter_code
_entity_poly.pdbx_strand_id
1 'polypeptide(L)' 'MRRCWYIKGFSEVPCGGTHLRTTGEVGRIRLKRNNIGAHKERVEIYLVD' A
#
# COMPACT_ATOMS: atom_id res chain seq x y z
N MET A 1 9.36 -12.78 16.67
CA MET A 1 7.98 -12.65 16.15
C MET A 1 8.05 -12.24 14.68
N ARG A 2 7.69 -13.13 13.74
CA ARG A 2 7.62 -12.78 12.31
C ARG A 2 6.15 -12.73 11.89
N ARG A 3 5.50 -11.60 12.14
CA ARG A 3 4.15 -11.36 11.60
C ARG A 3 4.32 -10.87 10.16
N CYS A 4 3.74 -11.60 9.22
CA CYS A 4 3.67 -11.21 7.82
C CYS A 4 2.22 -10.94 7.45
N TRP A 5 2.01 -9.99 6.54
CA TRP A 5 0.74 -9.77 5.87
C TRP A 5 0.89 -10.19 4.41
N TYR A 6 -0.10 -10.92 3.89
CA TYR A 6 -0.03 -11.58 2.60
C TYR A 6 -1.24 -11.23 1.74
N ILE A 7 -0.99 -10.85 0.49
CA ILE A 7 -2.00 -10.73 -0.56
C ILE A 7 -1.68 -11.77 -1.63
N LYS A 8 -2.62 -12.70 -1.86
CA LYS A 8 -2.47 -13.76 -2.86
C LYS A 8 -2.21 -13.20 -4.26
N GLY A 9 -1.13 -13.68 -4.89
CA GLY A 9 -0.74 -13.27 -6.23
C GLY A 9 -0.15 -11.86 -6.33
N PHE A 10 0.10 -11.18 -5.20
CA PHE A 10 0.69 -9.85 -5.18
C PHE A 10 1.98 -9.80 -4.35
N SER A 11 1.91 -10.00 -3.02
CA SER A 11 3.09 -9.88 -2.17
C SER A 11 2.88 -10.45 -0.76
N GLU A 12 3.98 -10.80 -0.10
CA GLU A 12 4.09 -11.05 1.34
C GLU A 12 5.01 -9.99 1.95
N VAL A 13 4.55 -9.31 3.00
CA VAL A 13 5.28 -8.19 3.64
C VAL A 13 5.36 -8.43 5.15
N PRO A 14 6.55 -8.35 5.77
CA PRO A 14 6.66 -8.38 7.23
C PRO A 14 6.00 -7.12 7.81
N CYS A 15 4.90 -7.29 8.56
CA CYS A 15 4.15 -6.18 9.13
C CYS A 15 3.48 -6.57 10.46
N GLY A 16 3.61 -5.69 11.45
CA GLY A 16 3.03 -5.83 12.78
C GLY A 16 1.62 -5.24 12.95
N GLY A 17 1.15 -4.46 11.98
CA GLY A 17 -0.05 -3.62 12.10
C GLY A 17 -1.39 -4.36 12.01
N THR A 18 -2.48 -3.62 12.21
CA THR A 18 -3.84 -4.05 11.91
C THR A 18 -4.15 -3.78 10.45
N HIS A 19 -4.64 -4.79 9.74
CA HIS A 19 -4.98 -4.71 8.32
C HIS A 19 -6.43 -5.15 8.10
N LEU A 20 -7.01 -4.64 7.01
CA LEU A 20 -8.28 -5.13 6.48
C LEU A 20 -8.15 -6.59 6.03
N ARG A 21 -9.29 -7.29 5.95
CA ARG A 21 -9.30 -8.71 5.59
C ARG A 21 -9.13 -8.91 4.08
N THR A 22 -9.63 -7.98 3.28
CA THR A 22 -9.59 -8.01 1.81
C THR A 22 -9.17 -6.66 1.24
N THR A 23 -8.57 -6.66 0.05
CA THR A 23 -8.13 -5.42 -0.62
C THR A 23 -9.29 -4.53 -1.08
N GLY A 24 -10.46 -5.10 -1.35
CA GLY A 24 -11.65 -4.36 -1.76
C GLY A 24 -12.20 -3.42 -0.68
N GLU A 25 -11.96 -3.71 0.60
CA GLU A 25 -12.36 -2.85 1.71
C GLU A 25 -11.64 -1.50 1.74
N VAL A 26 -10.51 -1.37 1.03
CA VAL A 26 -9.81 -0.08 0.86
C VAL A 26 -10.63 0.89 0.01
N GLY A 27 -11.47 0.39 -0.90
CA GLY A 27 -12.23 1.23 -1.84
C GLY A 27 -11.39 1.78 -2.99
N ARG A 28 -11.88 2.87 -3.60
CA ARG A 28 -11.19 3.52 -4.72
C ARG A 28 -10.00 4.33 -4.21
N ILE A 29 -8.93 4.35 -5.01
CA ILE A 29 -7.74 5.14 -4.70
C ILE A 29 -7.40 6.09 -5.85
N ARG A 30 -6.87 7.26 -5.50
CA ARG A 30 -6.27 8.20 -6.44
C ARG A 30 -4.76 8.23 -6.26
N LEU A 31 -4.04 8.15 -7.38
CA LEU A 31 -2.59 8.22 -7.42
C LEU A 31 -2.13 9.58 -7.94
N LYS A 32 -1.08 10.12 -7.33
CA LYS A 32 -0.37 11.29 -7.83
C LYS A 32 1.13 11.03 -7.81
N ARG A 33 1.79 11.28 -8.93
CA ARG A 33 3.25 11.24 -9.04
C ARG A 33 3.84 12.55 -8.54
N ASN A 34 4.88 12.47 -7.72
CA ASN A 34 5.62 13.60 -7.20
C ASN A 34 7.13 13.32 -7.31
N ASN A 35 7.85 14.14 -8.08
CA ASN A 35 9.29 14.01 -8.24
C ASN A 35 10.00 14.77 -7.11
N ILE A 36 10.68 14.03 -6.23
CA ILE A 36 11.40 14.58 -5.08
C ILE A 36 12.90 14.77 -5.34
N GLY A 37 13.36 14.54 -6.57
CA GLY A 37 14.77 14.56 -6.94
C GLY A 37 15.54 13.33 -6.46
N ALA A 38 16.88 13.40 -6.54
CA ALA A 38 17.80 12.36 -6.05
C ALA A 38 17.54 10.95 -6.61
N HIS A 39 17.15 10.84 -7.89
CA HIS A 39 16.78 9.59 -8.56
C HIS A 39 15.64 8.81 -7.87
N LYS A 40 14.79 9.52 -7.12
CA LYS A 40 13.66 8.94 -6.39
C LYS A 40 12.35 9.51 -6.90
N GLU A 41 11.37 8.63 -7.02
CA GLU A 41 9.99 8.97 -7.31
C GLU A 41 9.17 8.78 -6.05
N ARG A 42 8.23 9.71 -5.80
CA ARG A 42 7.23 9.57 -4.75
C ARG A 42 5.87 9.36 -5.39
N VAL A 43 5.18 8.31 -4.97
CA VAL A 43 3.77 8.09 -5.30
C VAL A 43 2.96 8.46 -4.07
N GLU A 44 2.14 9.49 -4.20
CA GLU A 44 1.14 9.87 -3.20
C GLU A 44 -0.14 9.06 -3.49
N ILE A 45 -0.66 8.37 -2.47
CA ILE A 45 -1.85 7.51 -2.55
C ILE A 45 -2.92 8.09 -1.64
N TYR A 46 -4.11 8.32 -2.19
CA TYR A 46 -5.26 8.87 -1.46
C TYR A 46 -6.43 7.90 -1.54
N LEU A 47 -7.17 7.74 -0.42
CA LEU A 47 -8.51 7.17 -0.45
C LEU A 47 -9.46 8.21 -1.05
N VAL A 48 -10.38 7.76 -1.87
CA VAL A 48 -11.43 8.61 -2.45
C VAL A 48 -12.78 7.93 -2.30
N ASP A 49 -13.81 8.74 -2.06
CA ASP A 49 -15.20 8.29 -1.96
C ASP A 49 -15.70 7.77 -3.32
#